data_AF-A0A419IBN3-F1
#
_entry.id   AF-A0A419IBN3-F1
#
_cell.length_a   1.000
_cell.length_b   1.000
_cell.length_c   1.000
_cell.angle_alpha   90.00
_cell.angle_beta   90.00
_cell.angle_gamma   90.00
#
_symmetry.space_group_name_H-M   'P 1'
#
loop_
_entity.id
_entity.type
_entity.pdbx_description
1 polymer ?
#
loop_
_entity_poly.entity_id
_entity_poly.type
_entity_poly.pdbx_seq_one_letter_code
_entity_poly.pdbx_strand_id
1 'polypeptide(L)'
;MTETIYADTETLVQEFRRHGDFEDGFTFDCRWMRVDADVRELQPWLNGFSSNESAVIELHATMLRLATTRVVNVPKNMTVPAAVLFGLIRAIQHGAVARREVPAEVVLRCVAHVLAAVHSPTYLPDHSRHLDMARSWMAQACLHAGVEGGAR
;
A
#
# COMPACT_ATOMS: atom_id res chain seq x y z
N MET A 1 -12.14 0.34 -21.92
CA MET A 1 -11.37 1.31 -21.13
C MET A 1 -11.72 1.04 -19.68
N THR A 2 -10.79 0.57 -18.88
CA THR A 2 -11.02 0.29 -17.46
C THR A 2 -11.10 1.65 -16.76
N GLU A 3 -12.26 1.97 -16.21
CA GLU A 3 -12.50 3.23 -15.51
C GLU A 3 -11.58 3.29 -14.28
N THR A 4 -10.67 4.27 -14.24
CA THR A 4 -9.80 4.49 -13.07
C THR A 4 -10.66 5.03 -11.93
N ILE A 5 -10.88 4.20 -10.92
CA ILE A 5 -11.66 4.52 -9.71
C ILE A 5 -11.05 5.72 -8.97
N TYR A 6 -9.72 5.83 -9.00
CA TYR A 6 -8.97 6.93 -8.43
C TYR A 6 -8.37 7.78 -9.55
N ALA A 7 -8.76 9.06 -9.61
CA ALA A 7 -8.29 10.01 -10.63
C ALA A 7 -6.79 10.34 -10.47
N ASP A 8 -6.29 10.33 -9.24
CA ASP A 8 -4.89 10.55 -8.89
C ASP A 8 -4.54 9.85 -7.56
N THR A 9 -3.25 9.88 -7.20
CA THR A 9 -2.73 9.26 -5.98
C THR A 9 -3.24 9.94 -4.70
N GLU A 10 -3.55 11.24 -4.75
CA GLU A 10 -4.11 11.94 -3.59
C GLU A 10 -5.53 11.45 -3.29
N THR A 11 -6.36 11.37 -4.32
CA THR A 11 -7.70 10.78 -4.27
C THR A 11 -7.65 9.35 -3.75
N LEU A 12 -6.69 8.53 -4.23
CA LEU A 12 -6.47 7.19 -3.70
C LEU A 12 -6.23 7.20 -2.18
N VAL A 13 -5.31 8.02 -1.69
CA VAL A 13 -4.97 8.07 -0.25
C VAL A 13 -6.11 8.64 0.61
N GLN A 14 -7.02 9.43 0.03
CA GLN A 14 -8.15 10.02 0.76
C GLN A 14 -9.42 9.15 0.73
N GLU A 15 -9.63 8.44 -0.37
CA GLU A 15 -10.91 7.79 -0.69
C GLU A 15 -10.82 6.26 -0.73
N PHE A 16 -9.66 5.66 -0.46
CA PHE A 16 -9.51 4.21 -0.50
C PHE A 16 -10.54 3.50 0.38
N ARG A 17 -11.31 2.58 -0.23
CA ARG A 17 -12.45 1.86 0.37
C ARG A 17 -13.63 2.74 0.81
N ARG A 18 -13.67 4.03 0.45
CA ARG A 18 -14.81 4.93 0.73
C ARG A 18 -15.98 4.72 -0.24
N HIS A 19 -15.73 4.13 -1.41
CA HIS A 19 -16.72 3.88 -2.47
C HIS A 19 -17.49 2.55 -2.35
N GLY A 20 -17.39 1.84 -1.23
CA GLY A 20 -18.16 0.62 -1.01
C GLY A 20 -19.52 0.93 -0.39
N ASP A 21 -20.59 0.81 -1.16
CA ASP A 21 -21.96 0.67 -0.64
C ASP A 21 -21.96 -0.41 0.45
N PHE A 22 -22.30 -0.01 1.67
CA PHE A 22 -22.69 -0.92 2.75
C PHE A 22 -24.22 -0.93 2.87
N GLU A 23 -24.91 -1.13 1.74
CA GLU A 23 -26.24 -1.71 1.75
C GLU A 23 -26.10 -3.22 1.57
N ASP A 24 -25.74 -3.90 2.67
CA ASP A 24 -26.28 -5.20 3.01
C ASP A 24 -25.64 -5.63 4.32
N GLY A 25 -26.48 -5.73 5.35
CA GLY A 25 -26.04 -6.13 6.68
C GLY A 25 -25.55 -7.57 6.67
N PHE A 26 -24.25 -7.81 6.54
CA PHE A 26 -23.66 -9.10 6.92
C PHE A 26 -22.18 -8.98 7.32
N THR A 27 -21.92 -9.38 8.57
CA THR A 27 -20.65 -9.85 9.17
C THR A 27 -19.44 -8.89 9.23
N PHE A 28 -19.18 -8.44 10.45
CA PHE A 28 -17.96 -7.79 10.94
C PHE A 28 -16.66 -8.60 10.67
N ASP A 29 -16.78 -9.87 10.28
CA ASP A 29 -15.65 -10.80 10.06
C ASP A 29 -14.97 -10.71 8.68
N CYS A 30 -15.59 -10.11 7.66
CA CYS A 30 -15.08 -10.21 6.28
C CYS A 30 -14.36 -8.96 5.74
N ARG A 31 -14.34 -7.83 6.48
CA ARG A 31 -13.65 -6.59 6.04
C ARG A 31 -12.14 -6.77 5.81
N TRP A 32 -11.58 -7.81 6.43
CA TRP A 32 -10.15 -8.14 6.46
C TRP A 32 -9.64 -8.90 5.23
N MET A 33 -10.55 -9.52 4.48
CA MET A 33 -10.23 -10.46 3.40
C MET A 33 -10.50 -9.91 2.00
N ARG A 34 -10.71 -8.59 1.87
CA ARG A 34 -10.93 -7.95 0.56
C ARG A 34 -9.65 -7.67 -0.23
N VAL A 35 -8.49 -8.17 0.21
CA VAL A 35 -7.19 -7.88 -0.42
C VAL A 35 -7.19 -8.21 -1.92
N ASP A 36 -7.79 -9.32 -2.34
CA ASP A 36 -7.86 -9.66 -3.77
C ASP A 36 -8.78 -8.70 -4.56
N ALA A 37 -9.82 -8.16 -3.92
CA ALA A 37 -10.65 -7.12 -4.51
C ALA A 37 -9.89 -5.78 -4.57
N ASP A 38 -9.20 -5.41 -3.50
CA ASP A 38 -8.37 -4.20 -3.43
C ASP A 38 -7.26 -4.22 -4.48
N VAL A 39 -6.59 -5.36 -4.68
CA VAL A 39 -5.55 -5.53 -5.70
C VAL A 39 -6.11 -5.27 -7.10
N ARG A 40 -7.28 -5.86 -7.41
CA ARG A 40 -7.96 -5.60 -8.70
C ARG A 40 -8.34 -4.13 -8.85
N GLU A 41 -8.77 -3.49 -7.77
CA GLU A 41 -9.15 -2.07 -7.72
C GLU A 41 -7.96 -1.13 -7.93
N LEU A 42 -6.79 -1.50 -7.41
CA LEU A 42 -5.55 -0.75 -7.50
C LEU A 42 -4.78 -0.99 -8.82
N GLN A 43 -5.10 -2.06 -9.55
CA GLN A 43 -4.43 -2.40 -10.80
C GLN A 43 -4.48 -1.27 -11.85
N PRO A 44 -5.62 -0.59 -12.10
CA PRO A 44 -5.68 0.56 -13.00
C PRO A 44 -4.79 1.73 -12.55
N TRP A 45 -4.73 2.00 -11.24
CA TRP A 45 -3.85 3.04 -10.68
C TRP A 45 -2.39 2.74 -10.96
N LEU A 46 -1.93 1.50 -10.71
CA LEU A 46 -0.55 1.09 -10.98
C LEU A 46 -0.19 1.17 -12.47
N ASN A 47 -1.13 0.79 -13.34
CA ASN A 47 -0.95 0.88 -14.80
C ASN A 47 -0.83 2.32 -15.33
N GLY A 48 -1.21 3.33 -14.53
CA GLY A 48 -1.03 4.75 -14.86
C GLY A 48 0.42 5.23 -14.75
N PHE A 49 1.33 4.40 -14.23
CA PHE A 49 2.74 4.74 -14.04
C PHE A 49 3.65 3.99 -15.02
N SER A 50 4.83 4.55 -15.27
CA SER A 50 5.84 3.93 -16.14
C SER A 50 6.55 2.73 -15.47
N SER A 51 6.47 2.62 -14.14
CA SER A 51 7.07 1.53 -13.38
C SER A 51 6.42 1.36 -11.99
N ASN A 52 6.57 0.19 -11.39
CA ASN A 52 6.16 -0.05 -9.99
C ASN A 52 6.90 0.89 -9.03
N GLU A 53 8.17 1.21 -9.30
CA GLU A 53 8.95 2.12 -8.48
C GLU A 53 8.33 3.52 -8.45
N SER A 54 8.01 4.08 -9.63
CA SER A 54 7.44 5.42 -9.73
C SER A 54 6.09 5.54 -9.04
N ALA A 55 5.23 4.52 -9.16
CA ALA A 55 3.95 4.46 -8.46
C ALA A 55 4.13 4.47 -6.93
N VAL A 56 5.03 3.64 -6.40
CA VAL A 56 5.24 3.53 -4.94
C VAL A 56 5.94 4.78 -4.37
N ILE A 57 6.85 5.40 -5.13
CA ILE A 57 7.46 6.69 -4.76
C ILE A 57 6.38 7.79 -4.67
N GLU A 58 5.49 7.88 -5.67
CA GLU A 58 4.42 8.88 -5.68
C GLU A 58 3.45 8.68 -4.52
N LEU A 59 3.11 7.42 -4.22
CA LEU A 59 2.28 7.07 -3.07
C LEU A 59 2.94 7.46 -1.74
N HIS A 60 4.21 7.10 -1.56
CA HIS A 60 4.97 7.45 -0.36
C HIS A 60 5.06 8.97 -0.17
N ALA A 61 5.39 9.71 -1.23
CA ALA A 61 5.46 11.17 -1.20
C ALA A 61 4.10 11.80 -0.87
N THR A 62 3.02 11.31 -1.48
CA THR A 62 1.65 11.78 -1.20
C THR A 62 1.26 11.55 0.27
N MET A 63 1.54 10.36 0.81
CA MET A 63 1.27 10.07 2.22
C MET A 63 2.05 10.99 3.16
N LEU A 64 3.33 11.28 2.86
CA LEU A 64 4.12 12.23 3.65
C LEU A 64 3.57 13.67 3.56
N ARG A 65 3.18 14.13 2.36
CA ARG A 65 2.56 15.46 2.18
C ARG A 65 1.26 15.59 2.98
N LEU A 66 0.40 14.58 2.96
CA LEU A 66 -0.84 14.55 3.74
C LEU A 66 -0.59 14.41 5.24
N ALA A 67 0.45 13.69 5.66
CA ALA A 67 0.80 13.56 7.07
C ALA A 67 1.40 14.85 7.67
N THR A 68 1.98 15.73 6.85
CA THR A 68 2.69 16.95 7.27
C THR A 68 1.89 18.24 7.09
N THR A 69 0.82 18.22 6.29
CA THR A 69 -0.07 19.38 6.06
C THR A 69 -0.77 19.86 7.34
N ARG A 70 -0.85 19.02 8.38
CA ARG A 70 -1.22 19.42 9.75
C ARG A 70 -0.01 19.29 10.68
N VAL A 71 0.92 20.24 10.60
CA VAL A 71 2.20 20.31 11.38
C VAL A 71 2.01 20.10 12.90
N VAL A 72 0.80 20.33 13.42
CA VAL A 72 0.48 20.19 14.85
C VAL A 72 0.25 18.73 15.29
N ASN A 73 -0.20 17.84 14.40
CA ASN A 73 -0.47 16.44 14.70
C ASN A 73 -0.23 15.58 13.46
N VAL A 74 0.93 14.90 13.41
CA VAL A 74 1.16 13.85 12.41
C VAL A 74 0.18 12.71 12.69
N PRO A 75 -0.68 12.31 11.74
CA PRO A 75 -1.56 11.17 11.93
C PRO A 75 -0.69 9.92 12.15
N LYS A 76 -0.74 9.34 13.37
CA LYS A 76 0.04 8.15 13.72
C LYS A 76 -0.25 6.95 12.79
N ASN A 77 -1.39 6.98 12.12
CA ASN A 77 -1.84 6.04 11.09
C ASN A 77 -1.18 6.23 9.72
N MET A 78 -0.32 7.24 9.50
CA MET A 78 0.37 7.45 8.22
C MET A 78 1.89 7.24 8.31
N THR A 79 2.53 7.51 9.46
CA THR A 79 3.99 7.40 9.59
C THR A 79 4.52 5.98 9.43
N VAL A 80 3.89 5.00 10.11
CA VAL A 80 4.33 3.60 10.05
C VAL A 80 4.04 2.97 8.67
N PRO A 81 2.85 3.15 8.07
CA PRO A 81 2.63 2.72 6.68
C PRO A 81 3.60 3.35 5.68
N ALA A 82 3.95 4.64 5.83
CA ALA A 82 4.94 5.28 4.96
C ALA A 82 6.33 4.64 5.07
N ALA A 83 6.74 4.19 6.26
CA ALA A 83 7.99 3.45 6.43
C ALA A 83 7.99 2.08 5.73
N VAL A 84 6.84 1.39 5.70
CA VAL A 84 6.69 0.13 4.94
C VAL A 84 6.82 0.40 3.43
N LEU A 85 6.20 1.46 2.91
CA LEU A 85 6.39 1.87 1.52
C LEU A 85 7.85 2.18 1.19
N PHE A 86 8.58 2.84 2.10
CA PHE A 86 10.01 3.08 1.92
C PHE A 86 10.80 1.76 1.80
N GLY A 87 10.52 0.77 2.65
CA GLY A 87 11.12 -0.57 2.53
C GLY A 87 10.79 -1.26 1.20
N LEU A 88 9.54 -1.14 0.74
CA LEU A 88 9.11 -1.67 -0.56
C LEU A 88 9.86 -1.00 -1.73
N ILE A 89 10.04 0.32 -1.70
CA ILE A 89 10.84 1.06 -2.70
C ILE A 89 12.26 0.48 -2.78
N ARG A 90 12.90 0.25 -1.63
CA ARG A 90 14.25 -0.31 -1.58
C ARG A 90 14.31 -1.73 -2.16
N ALA A 91 13.30 -2.56 -1.90
CA ALA A 91 13.20 -3.89 -2.49
C ALA A 91 13.08 -3.82 -4.02
N ILE A 92 12.20 -2.96 -4.55
CA ILE A 92 12.01 -2.77 -6.00
C ILE A 92 13.32 -2.29 -6.66
N GLN A 93 13.96 -1.28 -6.09
CA GLN A 93 15.24 -0.74 -6.58
C GLN A 93 16.33 -1.80 -6.61
N HIS A 94 16.48 -2.59 -5.54
CA HIS A 94 17.44 -3.68 -5.50
C HIS A 94 17.14 -4.74 -6.55
N GLY A 95 15.87 -5.12 -6.69
CA GLY A 95 15.40 -6.07 -7.69
C GLY A 95 15.75 -5.62 -9.12
N ALA A 96 15.54 -4.33 -9.43
CA ALA A 96 15.91 -3.76 -10.73
C ALA A 96 17.42 -3.88 -11.01
N VAL A 97 18.27 -3.57 -10.02
CA VAL A 97 19.74 -3.69 -10.15
C VAL A 97 20.16 -5.16 -10.29
N ALA A 98 19.56 -6.07 -9.53
CA ALA A 98 19.85 -7.50 -9.54
C ALA A 98 19.19 -8.26 -10.70
N ARG A 99 18.43 -7.57 -11.58
CA ARG A 99 17.59 -8.17 -12.64
C ARG A 99 16.61 -9.23 -12.10
N ARG A 100 16.09 -9.00 -10.90
CA ARG A 100 15.07 -9.79 -10.21
C ARG A 100 13.87 -8.89 -9.87
N GLU A 101 13.01 -8.67 -10.86
CA GLU A 101 11.86 -7.78 -10.69
C GLU A 101 10.90 -8.28 -9.60
N VAL A 102 10.42 -7.35 -8.77
CA VAL A 102 9.36 -7.63 -7.81
C VAL A 102 8.03 -7.69 -8.57
N PRO A 103 7.27 -8.81 -8.50
CA PRO A 103 6.01 -8.94 -9.20
C PRO A 103 5.02 -7.83 -8.82
N ALA A 104 4.28 -7.29 -9.80
CA ALA A 104 3.27 -6.25 -9.56
C ALA A 104 2.22 -6.67 -8.52
N GLU A 105 1.81 -7.95 -8.52
CA GLU A 105 0.90 -8.51 -7.52
C GLU A 105 1.42 -8.36 -6.09
N VAL A 106 2.72 -8.59 -5.86
CA VAL A 106 3.35 -8.44 -4.53
C VAL A 106 3.35 -6.97 -4.11
N VAL A 107 3.63 -6.06 -5.05
CA VAL A 107 3.56 -4.61 -4.83
C VAL A 107 2.14 -4.19 -4.44
N LEU A 108 1.13 -4.60 -5.23
CA LEU A 108 -0.26 -4.23 -5.01
C LEU A 108 -0.81 -4.77 -3.69
N ARG A 109 -0.46 -6.00 -3.30
CA ARG A 109 -0.86 -6.56 -1.99
C ARG A 109 -0.26 -5.78 -0.82
N CYS A 110 1.01 -5.40 -0.94
CA CYS A 110 1.65 -4.54 0.07
C CYS A 110 0.93 -3.18 0.15
N VAL A 111 0.68 -2.54 -0.99
CA VAL A 111 0.00 -1.23 -1.08
C VAL A 111 -1.43 -1.30 -0.53
N ALA A 112 -2.20 -2.33 -0.87
CA ALA A 112 -3.55 -2.53 -0.36
C ALA A 112 -3.58 -2.58 1.18
N HIS A 113 -2.64 -3.31 1.79
CA HIS A 113 -2.54 -3.39 3.24
C HIS A 113 -2.04 -2.09 3.90
N VAL A 114 -1.13 -1.35 3.25
CA VAL A 114 -0.72 -0.01 3.70
C VAL A 114 -1.91 0.93 3.73
N LEU A 115 -2.67 1.03 2.62
CA LEU A 115 -3.84 1.90 2.54
C LEU A 115 -4.94 1.46 3.51
N ALA A 116 -5.18 0.15 3.63
CA ALA A 116 -6.11 -0.39 4.63
C ALA A 116 -5.72 0.00 6.07
N ALA A 117 -4.43 0.00 6.40
CA ALA A 117 -3.95 0.43 7.72
C ALA A 117 -4.17 1.93 7.94
N VAL A 118 -4.02 2.77 6.91
CA VAL A 118 -4.26 4.23 6.98
C VAL A 118 -5.73 4.53 7.27
N HIS A 119 -6.64 3.83 6.60
CA HIS A 119 -8.09 4.02 6.72
C HIS A 119 -8.74 3.21 7.84
N SER A 120 -7.96 2.50 8.66
CA SER A 120 -8.48 1.72 9.77
C SER A 120 -9.17 2.64 10.80
N PRO A 121 -10.49 2.51 11.02
CA PRO A 121 -11.25 3.38 11.93
C PRO A 121 -10.84 3.17 13.39
N THR A 122 -10.35 1.98 13.72
CA THR A 122 -9.81 1.63 15.04
C THR A 122 -8.29 1.46 14.93
N TYR A 123 -7.53 2.35 15.56
CA TYR A 123 -6.06 2.35 15.56
C TYR A 123 -5.42 1.11 16.25
N LEU A 124 -6.21 0.18 16.80
CA LEU A 124 -5.70 -0.93 17.61
C LEU A 124 -5.64 -2.28 16.86
N PRO A 125 -6.64 -3.19 16.88
CA PRO A 125 -6.45 -4.50 16.25
C PRO A 125 -6.35 -4.43 14.73
N ASP A 126 -7.07 -3.50 14.10
CA ASP A 126 -7.19 -3.44 12.64
C ASP A 126 -5.99 -2.81 11.94
N HIS A 127 -5.51 -1.71 12.51
CA HIS A 127 -4.31 -1.05 12.05
C HIS A 127 -3.08 -1.97 12.18
N SER A 128 -2.90 -2.62 13.33
CA SER A 128 -1.74 -3.49 13.58
C SER A 128 -1.71 -4.71 12.65
N ARG A 129 -2.84 -5.40 12.46
CA ARG A 129 -2.94 -6.54 11.54
C ARG A 129 -2.62 -6.17 10.09
N HIS A 130 -3.18 -5.06 9.59
CA HIS A 130 -2.88 -4.62 8.23
C HIS A 130 -1.42 -4.21 8.07
N LEU A 131 -0.80 -3.59 9.08
CA LEU A 131 0.63 -3.31 9.09
C LEU A 131 1.48 -4.59 9.08
N ASP A 132 1.12 -5.60 9.86
CA ASP A 132 1.86 -6.86 9.89
C ASP A 132 1.80 -7.58 8.54
N MET A 133 0.62 -7.62 7.92
CA MET A 133 0.46 -8.14 6.56
C MET A 133 1.26 -7.32 5.53
N ALA A 134 1.23 -5.98 5.61
CA ALA A 134 2.02 -5.12 4.73
C ALA A 134 3.53 -5.41 4.87
N ARG A 135 4.03 -5.60 6.10
CA ARG A 135 5.42 -5.98 6.37
C ARG A 135 5.76 -7.36 5.80
N SER A 136 4.85 -8.34 5.90
CA SER A 136 5.04 -9.66 5.30
C SER A 136 5.17 -9.58 3.77
N TRP A 137 4.32 -8.79 3.11
CA TRP A 137 4.41 -8.59 1.65
C TRP A 137 5.66 -7.81 1.25
N MET A 138 6.07 -6.81 2.03
CA MET A 138 7.35 -6.11 1.84
C MET A 138 8.53 -7.09 2.00
N ALA A 139 8.51 -7.97 3.00
CA ALA A 139 9.54 -8.99 3.16
C ALA A 139 9.57 -9.97 1.98
N GLN A 140 8.40 -10.37 1.45
CA GLN A 140 8.31 -11.16 0.23
C GLN A 140 8.88 -10.42 -0.98
N ALA A 141 8.64 -9.10 -1.11
CA ALA A 141 9.27 -8.29 -2.14
C ALA A 141 10.81 -8.32 -2.02
N CYS A 142 11.35 -8.22 -0.80
CA CYS A 142 12.78 -8.36 -0.55
C CYS A 142 13.33 -9.73 -0.98
N LEU A 143 12.59 -10.82 -0.72
CA LEU A 143 12.97 -12.16 -1.18
C LEU A 143 12.99 -12.26 -2.71
N HIS A 144 11.94 -11.76 -3.38
CA HIS A 144 11.90 -11.70 -4.85
C HIS A 144 13.07 -10.90 -5.43
N ALA A 145 13.36 -9.74 -4.83
CA ALA A 145 14.47 -8.88 -5.21
C ALA A 145 15.86 -9.48 -4.91
N GLY A 146 15.93 -10.64 -4.24
CA GLY A 146 17.20 -11.26 -3.86
C GLY A 146 17.97 -10.47 -2.81
N VAL A 147 17.29 -9.75 -1.92
CA VAL A 147 17.89 -9.00 -0.79
C VAL A 147 18.28 -9.96 0.36
N GLU A 148 18.55 -11.22 0.03
CA GLU A 148 19.00 -12.22 1.00
C GLU A 148 20.44 -11.91 1.42
N GLY A 149 20.59 -11.19 2.55
CA GLY A 149 21.86 -11.11 3.27
C GLY A 149 22.63 -9.81 3.11
N GLY A 150 22.06 -8.68 3.52
CA GLY A 150 22.83 -7.51 3.95
C GLY A 150 23.45 -7.71 5.33
N ALA A 151 24.30 -8.73 5.48
CA ALA A 151 25.16 -8.92 6.64
C ALA A 151 26.40 -9.74 6.20
N ARG A 152 27.32 -9.06 5.52
CA ARG A 152 28.74 -9.41 5.53
C ARG A 152 29.52 -8.13 5.76
#